data_AF-A0A9Q3KHA5-F1
#
_entry.id   AF-A0A9Q3KHA5-F1
#
_cell.length_a   1.000
_cell.length_b   1.000
_cell.length_c   1.000
_cell.angle_alpha   90.00
_cell.angle_beta   90.00
_cell.angle_gamma   90.00
#
_symmetry.space_group_name_H-M   'P 1'
#
loop_
_entity.id
_entity.type
_entity.pdbx_description
1 polymer ?
#
loop_
_entity_poly.entity_id
_entity_poly.type
_entity_poly.pdbx_seq_one_letter_code
_entity_poly.pdbx_strand_id
1 'polypeptide(L)'
;MPPQFKNKTNVRVVGMHEAVLLLQKISGPTGIPKTYIQYIITQYNDCGTVQNLPRPGRKPILNECDIQQLKRVNPMRRPASLNEITNSITKEASAHTVQRVLHKEGIFSRISIIKPQLQPHHFDKRLAFARSHVYWSVEDWKKVIWTDKSSSELSKNLP
;
A
#
# COMPACT_ATOMS: atom_id res chain seq x y z
N MET A 1 17.87 -35.38 13.08
CA MET A 1 17.05 -34.35 12.39
C MET A 1 17.05 -34.67 10.90
N PRO A 2 15.90 -34.88 10.22
CA PRO A 2 15.92 -35.09 8.78
C PRO A 2 16.12 -33.74 8.04
N PRO A 3 16.79 -33.74 6.88
CA PRO A 3 17.54 -32.58 6.37
C PRO A 3 16.72 -31.66 5.45
N GLN A 4 17.26 -30.48 5.22
CA GLN A 4 16.61 -29.26 4.74
C GLN A 4 16.39 -29.18 3.21
N PHE A 5 16.10 -30.30 2.52
CA PHE A 5 16.05 -30.39 1.05
C PHE A 5 14.72 -30.93 0.47
N LYS A 6 13.57 -30.62 1.06
CA LYS A 6 12.25 -31.20 0.67
C LYS A 6 11.83 -30.93 -0.79
N ASN A 7 12.22 -29.79 -1.36
CA ASN A 7 11.76 -29.43 -2.71
C ASN A 7 12.35 -30.33 -3.80
N LYS A 8 13.65 -30.69 -3.72
CA LYS A 8 14.31 -31.52 -4.75
C LYS A 8 13.74 -32.94 -4.79
N THR A 9 13.41 -33.50 -3.63
CA THR A 9 12.75 -34.81 -3.52
C THR A 9 11.32 -34.77 -4.07
N ASN A 10 10.57 -33.71 -3.76
CA ASN A 10 9.20 -33.56 -4.26
C ASN A 10 9.19 -33.43 -5.79
N VAL A 11 10.15 -32.70 -6.39
CA VAL A 11 10.28 -32.58 -7.85
C VAL A 11 10.54 -33.95 -8.49
N ARG A 12 11.39 -34.76 -7.88
CA ARG A 12 11.66 -36.11 -8.39
C ARG A 12 10.42 -37.01 -8.31
N VAL A 13 9.65 -36.91 -7.24
CA VAL A 13 8.38 -37.64 -7.07
C VAL A 13 7.35 -37.21 -8.12
N VAL A 14 7.20 -35.90 -8.33
CA VAL A 14 6.26 -35.35 -9.32
C VAL A 14 6.65 -35.76 -10.74
N GLY A 15 7.92 -35.66 -11.13
CA GLY A 15 8.36 -36.13 -12.45
C GLY A 15 8.15 -37.63 -12.68
N MET A 16 8.31 -38.46 -11.63
CA MET A 16 7.98 -39.89 -11.69
C MET A 16 6.47 -40.14 -11.80
N HIS A 17 5.64 -39.31 -11.15
CA HIS A 17 4.18 -39.37 -11.25
C HIS A 17 3.68 -38.94 -12.64
N GLU A 18 4.27 -37.90 -13.24
CA GLU A 18 3.96 -37.46 -14.61
C GLU A 18 4.33 -38.52 -15.66
N ALA A 19 5.37 -39.31 -15.39
CA ALA A 19 5.69 -40.52 -16.16
C ALA A 19 4.72 -41.70 -15.89
N VAL A 20 3.62 -41.48 -15.18
CA VAL A 20 2.54 -42.44 -14.87
C VAL A 20 3.05 -43.69 -14.14
N LEU A 21 4.06 -43.53 -13.28
CA LEU A 21 4.59 -44.64 -12.49
C LEU A 21 3.70 -44.92 -11.28
N LEU A 22 3.47 -46.20 -11.00
CA LEU A 22 2.79 -46.65 -9.80
C LEU A 22 3.54 -46.21 -8.54
N LEU A 23 2.82 -45.84 -7.48
CA LEU A 23 3.39 -45.37 -6.19
C LEU A 23 4.46 -46.30 -5.62
N GLN A 24 4.32 -47.62 -5.82
CA GLN A 24 5.32 -48.60 -5.37
C GLN A 24 6.68 -48.42 -6.06
N LYS A 25 6.66 -48.15 -7.38
CA LYS A 25 7.85 -47.90 -8.20
C LYS A 25 8.48 -46.54 -7.91
N ILE A 26 7.71 -45.59 -7.35
CA ILE A 26 8.24 -44.31 -6.86
C ILE A 26 8.88 -44.48 -5.48
N SER A 27 8.24 -45.24 -4.58
CA SER A 27 8.67 -45.44 -3.20
C SER A 27 10.04 -46.14 -3.07
N GLY A 28 10.26 -47.23 -3.81
CA GLY A 28 11.53 -47.97 -3.78
C GLY A 28 12.78 -47.10 -4.01
N PRO A 29 12.92 -46.43 -5.16
CA PRO A 29 14.11 -45.64 -5.49
C PRO A 29 14.22 -44.33 -4.70
N THR A 30 13.11 -43.77 -4.21
CA THR A 30 13.12 -42.53 -3.41
C THR A 30 13.34 -42.77 -1.92
N GLY A 31 13.06 -43.98 -1.42
CA GLY A 31 13.07 -44.28 0.01
C GLY A 31 11.96 -43.56 0.79
N ILE A 32 10.97 -43.00 0.09
CA ILE A 32 9.88 -42.21 0.68
C ILE A 32 8.67 -43.12 0.90
N PRO A 33 7.99 -43.04 2.07
CA PRO A 33 6.79 -43.82 2.32
C PRO A 33 5.64 -43.43 1.37
N LYS A 34 4.85 -44.41 0.94
CA LYS A 34 3.74 -44.24 -0.02
C LYS A 34 2.74 -43.16 0.41
N THR A 35 2.47 -43.03 1.71
CA THR A 35 1.59 -42.00 2.28
C THR A 35 2.09 -40.58 1.99
N TYR A 36 3.40 -40.36 2.11
CA TYR A 36 4.01 -39.06 1.82
C TYR A 36 4.08 -38.77 0.32
N ILE A 37 4.33 -39.79 -0.50
CA ILE A 37 4.24 -39.67 -1.97
C ILE A 37 2.82 -39.26 -2.37
N GLN A 38 1.81 -39.88 -1.78
CA GLN A 38 0.41 -39.57 -2.07
C GLN A 38 0.07 -38.14 -1.64
N TYR A 39 0.53 -37.69 -0.47
CA TYR A 39 0.41 -36.29 -0.05
C TYR A 39 1.05 -35.31 -1.04
N ILE A 40 2.25 -35.61 -1.56
CA ILE A 40 2.92 -34.77 -2.56
C ILE A 40 2.09 -34.69 -3.85
N ILE A 41 1.59 -35.82 -4.34
CA ILE A 41 0.79 -35.89 -5.57
C ILE A 41 -0.52 -35.13 -5.40
N THR A 42 -1.22 -35.30 -4.27
CA THR A 42 -2.46 -34.55 -4.00
C THR A 42 -2.21 -33.06 -3.97
N GLN A 43 -1.15 -32.61 -3.28
CA GLN A 43 -0.78 -31.19 -3.25
C GLN A 43 -0.39 -30.66 -4.62
N TYR A 44 0.31 -31.46 -5.44
CA TYR A 44 0.68 -31.08 -6.80
C TYR A 44 -0.55 -30.94 -7.71
N ASN A 45 -1.51 -31.87 -7.61
CA ASN A 45 -2.74 -31.81 -8.38
C ASN A 45 -3.63 -30.63 -7.96
N ASP A 46 -3.67 -30.28 -6.67
CA ASP A 46 -4.48 -29.17 -6.16
C ASP A 46 -3.86 -27.80 -6.48
N CYS A 47 -2.53 -27.67 -6.32
CA CYS A 47 -1.85 -26.37 -6.36
C CYS A 47 -1.05 -26.13 -7.66
N GLY A 48 -0.84 -27.16 -8.48
CA GLY A 48 -0.03 -27.10 -9.70
C GLY A 48 1.45 -26.77 -9.47
N THR A 49 1.92 -26.80 -8.22
CA THR A 49 3.28 -26.41 -7.86
C THR A 49 3.89 -27.39 -6.87
N VAL A 50 5.20 -27.61 -7.03
CA VAL A 50 6.01 -28.45 -6.14
C VAL A 50 6.61 -27.63 -4.99
N GLN A 51 6.55 -26.30 -5.08
CA GLN A 51 7.04 -25.41 -4.04
C GLN A 51 6.08 -25.38 -2.85
N ASN A 52 6.64 -25.27 -1.65
CA ASN A 52 5.82 -25.06 -0.46
C ASN A 52 5.11 -23.72 -0.56
N LEU A 53 3.78 -23.75 -0.54
CA LEU A 53 2.99 -22.52 -0.43
C LEU A 53 3.31 -21.82 0.90
N PRO A 54 3.35 -20.48 0.91
CA PRO A 54 3.46 -19.75 2.15
C PRO A 54 2.29 -20.14 3.06
N ARG A 55 2.59 -20.37 4.33
CA ARG A 55 1.55 -20.71 5.30
C ARG A 55 0.54 -19.56 5.37
N PRO A 56 -0.77 -19.85 5.42
CA PRO A 56 -1.76 -18.79 5.62
C PRO A 56 -1.43 -18.04 6.92
N GLY A 57 -1.33 -16.72 6.80
CA GLY A 57 -1.06 -15.86 7.94
C GLY A 57 -2.28 -15.73 8.86
N ARG A 58 -2.08 -15.06 10.01
CA ARG A 58 -3.18 -14.69 10.89
C ARG A 58 -4.14 -13.75 10.14
N LYS A 59 -5.44 -14.01 10.24
CA LYS A 59 -6.47 -13.14 9.68
C LYS A 59 -6.36 -11.73 10.30
N PRO A 60 -6.49 -10.65 9.49
CA PRO A 60 -6.48 -9.29 10.01
C PRO A 60 -7.69 -9.03 10.92
N ILE A 61 -7.52 -8.12 11.88
CA ILE A 61 -8.59 -7.71 12.81
C ILE A 61 -9.68 -6.91 12.08
N LEU A 62 -9.25 -6.08 11.13
CA LEU A 62 -10.11 -5.24 10.32
C LEU A 62 -10.49 -5.97 9.04
N ASN A 63 -11.80 -5.97 8.75
CA ASN A 63 -12.39 -6.54 7.55
C ASN A 63 -12.50 -5.46 6.47
N GLU A 64 -12.83 -5.86 5.25
CA GLU A 64 -12.98 -4.94 4.12
C GLU A 64 -14.01 -3.82 4.35
N CYS A 65 -15.12 -4.12 5.03
CA CYS A 65 -16.09 -3.10 5.42
C CYS A 65 -15.50 -2.04 6.37
N ASP A 66 -14.68 -2.46 7.34
CA ASP A 66 -14.03 -1.55 8.28
C ASP A 66 -13.02 -0.67 7.53
N ILE A 67 -12.31 -1.24 6.56
CA ILE A 67 -11.38 -0.50 5.70
C ILE A 67 -12.12 0.55 4.87
N GLN A 68 -13.27 0.20 4.30
CA GLN A 68 -14.10 1.17 3.57
C GLN A 68 -14.60 2.30 4.47
N GLN A 69 -15.00 1.99 5.71
CA GLN A 69 -15.40 2.98 6.69
C GLN A 69 -14.25 3.94 7.02
N LEU A 70 -13.05 3.41 7.28
CA LEU A 70 -11.84 4.22 7.51
C LEU A 70 -11.55 5.21 6.38
N LYS A 71 -11.72 4.78 5.12
CA LYS A 71 -11.50 5.62 3.94
C LYS A 71 -12.52 6.77 3.85
N ARG A 72 -13.75 6.54 4.30
CA ARG A 72 -14.80 7.58 4.32
C ARG A 72 -14.56 8.63 5.40
N VAL A 73 -14.05 8.22 6.56
CA VAL A 73 -13.81 9.08 7.72
C VAL A 73 -12.62 10.02 7.52
N ASN A 74 -11.69 9.69 6.62
CA ASN A 74 -10.58 10.57 6.25
C ASN A 74 -10.79 11.23 4.86
N PRO A 75 -11.74 12.18 4.71
CA PRO A 75 -11.94 12.87 3.45
C PRO A 75 -10.76 13.79 3.14
N MET A 76 -10.40 13.87 1.84
CA MET A 76 -9.30 14.71 1.33
C MET A 76 -9.37 16.19 1.73
N ARG A 77 -10.54 16.71 2.13
CA ARG A 77 -10.77 18.12 2.47
C ARG A 77 -10.49 18.48 3.93
N ARG A 78 -10.54 17.51 4.86
CA ARG A 78 -10.28 17.73 6.28
C ARG A 78 -9.61 16.48 6.85
N PRO A 79 -8.28 16.45 7.00
CA PRO A 79 -7.62 15.30 7.59
C PRO A 79 -8.07 15.17 9.05
N ALA A 80 -8.71 14.05 9.38
CA ALA A 80 -9.07 13.71 10.74
C ALA A 80 -7.83 13.22 11.51
N SER A 81 -7.81 13.41 12.82
CA SER A 81 -6.72 12.87 13.63
C SER A 81 -6.77 11.33 13.66
N LEU A 82 -5.63 10.67 13.85
CA LEU A 82 -5.60 9.20 13.89
C LEU A 82 -6.55 8.65 14.98
N ASN A 83 -6.66 9.35 16.11
CA ASN A 83 -7.55 8.97 17.21
C ASN A 83 -9.03 9.13 16.84
N GLU A 84 -9.41 10.19 16.11
CA GLU A 84 -10.76 10.33 15.58
C GLU A 84 -11.10 9.19 14.61
N ILE A 85 -10.14 8.83 13.75
CA ILE A 85 -10.30 7.75 12.79
C ILE A 85 -10.43 6.40 13.50
N THR A 86 -9.63 6.14 14.55
CA THR A 86 -9.72 4.87 15.30
C THR A 86 -11.04 4.74 16.03
N ASN A 87 -11.50 5.83 16.65
CA ASN A 87 -12.75 5.85 17.41
C ASN A 87 -13.98 5.77 16.49
N SER A 88 -13.81 5.97 15.18
CA SER A 88 -14.90 5.83 14.23
C SER A 88 -15.31 4.39 13.99
N ILE A 89 -14.45 3.40 14.26
CA ILE A 89 -14.74 1.97 14.09
C ILE A 89 -15.20 1.38 15.43
N THR A 90 -16.17 0.46 15.39
CA THR A 90 -16.68 -0.24 16.58
C THR A 90 -15.73 -1.29 17.15
N LYS A 91 -14.83 -1.83 16.32
CA LYS A 91 -13.83 -2.82 16.74
C LYS A 91 -12.69 -2.17 17.53
N GLU A 92 -12.28 -2.86 18.59
CA GLU A 92 -11.09 -2.53 19.36
C GLU A 92 -9.81 -2.86 18.57
N ALA A 93 -9.38 -1.93 17.73
CA ALA A 93 -8.09 -1.97 17.05
C ALA A 93 -7.19 -0.88 17.60
N SER A 94 -5.90 -1.18 17.82
CA SER A 94 -4.94 -0.18 18.23
C SER A 94 -4.74 0.87 17.13
N ALA A 95 -4.42 2.12 17.53
CA ALA A 95 -4.14 3.20 16.59
C ALA A 95 -3.07 2.84 15.55
N HIS A 96 -2.06 2.09 15.97
CA HIS A 96 -1.00 1.62 15.08
C HIS A 96 -1.47 0.57 14.07
N THR A 97 -2.50 -0.22 14.41
CA THR A 97 -3.12 -1.16 13.46
C THR A 97 -3.89 -0.40 12.39
N VAL A 98 -4.71 0.58 12.80
CA VAL A 98 -5.46 1.45 11.88
C VAL A 98 -4.51 2.21 10.95
N GLN A 99 -3.43 2.79 11.49
CA GLN A 99 -2.41 3.47 10.70
C GLN A 99 -1.79 2.56 9.63
N ARG A 100 -1.40 1.33 9.99
CA ARG A 100 -0.83 0.37 9.03
C ARG A 100 -1.81 0.00 7.92
N VAL A 101 -3.10 -0.12 8.24
CA VAL A 101 -4.14 -0.37 7.23
C VAL A 101 -4.31 0.85 6.31
N LEU A 102 -4.37 2.06 6.86
CA LEU A 102 -4.45 3.29 6.06
C LEU A 102 -3.25 3.42 5.09
N HIS A 103 -2.04 3.13 5.55
CA HIS A 103 -0.85 3.15 4.70
C HIS A 103 -0.92 2.13 3.56
N LYS A 104 -1.46 0.93 3.81
CA LYS A 104 -1.70 -0.06 2.75
C LYS A 104 -2.71 0.43 1.71
N GLU A 105 -3.69 1.21 2.14
CA GLU A 105 -4.67 1.88 1.27
C GLU A 105 -4.13 3.17 0.61
N GLY A 106 -2.86 3.51 0.81
CA GLY A 106 -2.22 4.70 0.24
C GLY A 106 -2.58 6.02 0.94
N ILE A 107 -3.19 5.94 2.13
CA ILE A 107 -3.55 7.10 2.94
C ILE A 107 -2.44 7.36 3.95
N PHE A 108 -1.78 8.50 3.80
CA PHE A 108 -0.68 8.93 4.67
C PHE A 108 -1.03 10.24 5.36
N SER A 109 -0.52 10.42 6.57
CA SER A 109 -0.53 11.73 7.21
C SER A 109 0.36 12.69 6.42
N ARG A 110 -0.13 13.90 6.18
CA ARG A 110 0.62 14.99 5.55
C ARG A 110 0.40 16.27 6.34
N ILE A 111 1.43 17.10 6.40
CA ILE A 111 1.33 18.43 6.98
C ILE A 111 0.69 19.34 5.93
N SER A 112 -0.41 19.99 6.30
CA SER A 112 -1.05 20.99 5.45
C SER A 112 -0.16 22.23 5.38
N ILE A 113 0.13 22.71 4.16
CA ILE A 113 0.82 23.98 3.96
C ILE A 113 -0.14 25.11 4.36
N ILE A 114 0.32 26.01 5.22
CA ILE A 114 -0.42 27.22 5.59
C ILE A 114 -0.50 28.12 4.35
N LYS A 115 -1.72 28.36 3.87
CA LYS A 115 -1.98 29.28 2.75
C LYS A 115 -2.70 30.51 3.27
N PRO A 116 -2.40 31.72 2.77
CA PRO A 116 -3.19 32.89 3.11
C PRO A 116 -4.63 32.66 2.68
N GLN A 117 -5.58 33.06 3.53
CA GLN A 117 -6.99 32.89 3.25
C GLN A 117 -7.39 33.80 2.08
N LEU A 118 -7.86 33.19 1.00
CA LEU A 118 -8.40 33.90 -0.14
C LEU A 118 -9.89 34.14 0.09
N GLN A 119 -10.34 35.37 -0.17
CA GLN A 119 -11.75 35.73 -0.19
C GLN A 119 -12.32 35.43 -1.59
N PRO A 120 -13.63 35.20 -1.73
CA PRO A 120 -14.28 34.92 -3.03
C PRO A 120 -13.83 35.86 -4.15
N HIS A 121 -13.82 37.17 -3.89
CA HIS A 121 -13.40 38.17 -4.87
C HIS A 121 -11.92 38.07 -5.30
N HIS A 122 -11.02 37.54 -4.45
CA HIS A 122 -9.63 37.27 -4.83
C HIS A 122 -9.56 36.14 -5.86
N PHE A 123 -10.40 35.10 -5.72
CA PHE A 123 -10.44 33.99 -6.67
C PHE A 123 -10.88 34.48 -8.04
N ASP A 124 -11.95 35.28 -8.11
CA ASP A 124 -12.48 35.80 -9.37
C ASP A 124 -11.45 36.65 -10.10
N LYS A 125 -10.79 37.58 -9.39
CA LYS A 125 -9.74 38.44 -9.96
C LYS A 125 -8.54 37.63 -10.46
N ARG A 126 -8.07 36.66 -9.67
CA ARG A 126 -6.94 35.79 -10.05
C ARG A 126 -7.29 34.92 -11.26
N LEU A 127 -8.50 34.38 -11.29
CA LEU A 127 -8.98 33.56 -12.40
C LEU A 127 -9.14 34.38 -13.68
N ALA A 128 -9.71 35.59 -13.59
CA ALA A 128 -9.84 36.50 -14.70
C ALA A 128 -8.47 36.89 -15.27
N PHE A 129 -7.51 37.23 -14.39
CA PHE A 129 -6.13 37.53 -14.77
C PHE A 129 -5.47 36.35 -15.48
N ALA A 130 -5.56 35.15 -14.90
CA ALA A 130 -4.99 33.96 -15.54
C ALA A 130 -5.60 33.73 -16.92
N ARG A 131 -6.93 33.78 -17.05
CA ARG A 131 -7.64 33.58 -18.32
C ARG A 131 -7.24 34.59 -19.39
N SER A 132 -7.11 35.87 -19.05
CA SER A 132 -6.73 36.91 -20.02
C SER A 132 -5.27 36.81 -20.47
N HIS A 133 -4.41 36.13 -19.71
CA HIS A 133 -2.98 36.01 -19.98
C HIS A 133 -2.55 34.57 -20.35
N VAL A 134 -3.48 33.62 -20.54
CA VAL A 134 -3.19 32.22 -20.92
C VAL A 134 -2.38 32.12 -22.22
N TYR A 135 -2.65 33.00 -23.19
CA TYR A 135 -2.00 32.97 -24.51
C TYR A 135 -0.85 33.97 -24.64
N TRP A 136 -0.40 34.58 -23.54
CA TRP A 136 0.71 35.53 -23.59
C TRP A 136 2.02 34.82 -23.94
N SER A 137 2.75 35.42 -24.88
CA SER A 137 4.08 34.96 -25.26
C SER A 137 5.12 35.36 -24.21
N VAL A 138 6.31 34.78 -24.28
CA VAL A 138 7.44 35.16 -23.42
C VAL A 138 7.79 36.65 -23.62
N GLU A 139 7.68 37.16 -24.84
CA GLU A 139 7.90 38.55 -25.20
C GLU A 139 6.89 39.49 -24.54
N ASP A 140 5.66 39.04 -24.32
CA ASP A 140 4.64 39.82 -23.63
C ASP A 140 4.89 39.86 -22.12
N TRP A 141 5.31 38.74 -21.53
CA TRP A 141 5.70 38.71 -20.11
C TRP A 141 6.93 39.58 -19.81
N LYS A 142 7.88 39.70 -20.75
CA LYS A 142 9.04 40.60 -20.63
C LYS A 142 8.66 42.07 -20.50
N LYS A 143 7.47 42.46 -20.96
CA LYS A 143 6.97 43.84 -20.86
C LYS A 143 6.37 44.14 -19.48
N VAL A 144 6.12 43.13 -18.64
CA VAL A 144 5.52 43.32 -17.32
C VAL A 144 6.60 43.64 -16.30
N ILE A 145 6.43 44.78 -15.63
CA ILE A 145 7.25 45.16 -14.48
C ILE A 145 6.49 44.75 -13.22
N TRP A 146 7.09 43.88 -12.42
CA TRP A 146 6.55 43.45 -11.13
C TRP A 146 7.16 44.28 -10.01
N THR A 147 6.31 44.80 -9.13
CA THR A 147 6.74 45.44 -7.88
C THR A 147 6.15 44.66 -6.72
N ASP A 148 6.98 43.99 -5.94
CA ASP A 148 6.59 43.52 -4.62
C ASP A 148 7.16 44.44 -3.54
N LYS A 149 6.49 44.47 -2.39
CA LYS A 149 7.00 45.13 -1.19
C LYS A 149 7.23 44.05 -0.14
N SER A 150 8.47 43.62 0.02
CA SER A 150 8.87 42.80 1.16
C SER A 150 9.21 43.69 2.36
N SER A 151 8.68 43.37 3.54
CA SER A 151 9.11 43.99 4.80
C SER A 151 10.32 43.25 5.35
N SER A 152 11.45 43.93 5.55
CA SER A 152 12.64 43.37 6.19
C SER A 152 12.74 43.88 7.62
N GLU A 153 12.90 42.97 8.59
CA GLU A 153 13.25 43.35 9.96
C GLU A 153 14.76 43.62 10.03
N LEU A 154 15.17 44.85 10.35
CA LEU A 154 16.55 45.18 10.69
C LEU A 154 16.85 44.62 12.09
N SER A 155 17.82 43.71 12.17
CA SER A 155 18.36 43.01 13.35
C SER A 155 17.75 43.32 14.73
N LYS A 156 17.21 42.28 15.40
CA LYS A 156 16.99 42.29 16.85
C LYS A 156 18.35 42.21 17.53
N ASN A 157 18.73 43.24 18.30
CA ASN A 157 19.93 43.23 19.13
C ASN A 157 19.87 42.02 20.07
N LEU A 158 20.91 41.16 20.01
CA LEU A 158 21.15 40.08 20.95
C LEU A 158 21.60 40.68 22.30
N PRO A 159 20.98 40.33 23.45
CA PRO A 159 21.71 40.17 24.70
C PRO A 159 22.44 38.82 24.74
#